data_AF-A0A8G2BFE4-F1
#
_entry.id   AF-A0A8G2BFE4-F1
#
_cell.length_a   1.000
_cell.length_b   1.000
_cell.length_c   1.000
_cell.angle_alpha   90.00
_cell.angle_beta   90.00
_cell.angle_gamma   90.00
#
_symmetry.space_group_name_H-M   'P 1'
#
loop_
_entity.id
_entity.type
_entity.pdbx_description
1 polymer ?
#
loop_
_entity_poly.entity_id
_entity_poly.type
_entity_poly.pdbx_seq_one_letter_code
_entity_poly.pdbx_strand_id
1 'polypeptide(L)'
;MHATLLRASLLAVLALTVPVVGTPAAAMAPSPTDQPTMMEDPELERAIALVWAEEFAEAEPLLHAALKRNPKNPDGWNYLGFATRKLGKLEEAQQYYFNALRLDPEHLKAMEYLGELYLQTGEPQLARDLLERITALCPAAKCEERDQLAAAIEKYAATN
;
A
#
# COMPACT_ATOMS: atom_id res chain seq x y z
N MET A 1 -31.55 3.95 85.45
CA MET A 1 -31.36 5.40 85.70
C MET A 1 -29.95 5.77 85.28
N HIS A 2 -29.77 6.94 84.65
CA HIS A 2 -28.52 7.52 84.10
C HIS A 2 -28.04 6.85 82.80
N ALA A 3 -28.29 7.35 81.58
CA ALA A 3 -28.10 8.68 80.98
C ALA A 3 -26.64 9.14 80.94
N THR A 4 -25.97 8.99 79.79
CA THR A 4 -25.06 10.03 79.27
C THR A 4 -24.93 9.92 77.75
N LEU A 5 -25.19 11.05 77.11
CA LEU A 5 -25.07 11.35 75.69
C LEU A 5 -23.58 11.56 75.36
N LEU A 6 -23.16 11.24 74.13
CA LEU A 6 -22.28 12.17 73.41
C LEU A 6 -22.51 12.05 71.89
N ARG A 7 -22.67 13.24 71.30
CA ARG A 7 -22.94 13.52 69.89
C ARG A 7 -21.64 13.62 69.09
N ALA A 8 -21.85 13.67 67.78
CA ALA A 8 -20.98 14.26 66.74
C ALA A 8 -19.94 13.28 66.17
N SER A 9 -19.72 13.16 64.86
CA SER A 9 -19.92 14.12 63.77
C SER A 9 -20.17 13.39 62.45
N LEU A 10 -21.05 13.94 61.62
CA LEU A 10 -21.10 13.70 60.17
C LEU A 10 -19.72 13.99 59.56
N LEU A 11 -19.28 13.12 58.64
CA LEU A 11 -18.62 13.52 57.39
C LEU A 11 -18.92 12.41 56.37
N ALA A 12 -20.01 12.62 55.62
CA ALA A 12 -20.33 11.85 54.43
C ALA A 12 -19.33 12.22 53.34
N VAL A 13 -18.46 11.28 52.95
CA VAL A 13 -17.61 11.44 51.78
C VAL A 13 -18.49 11.20 50.55
N LEU A 14 -18.91 12.28 49.93
CA LEU A 14 -19.65 12.29 48.67
C LEU A 14 -18.70 11.80 47.55
N ALA A 15 -18.80 10.53 47.19
CA ALA A 15 -18.08 9.98 46.04
C ALA A 15 -18.71 10.57 44.76
N LEU A 16 -18.08 11.61 44.21
CA LEU A 16 -18.41 12.14 42.89
C LEU A 16 -18.03 11.09 41.83
N THR A 17 -19.05 10.49 41.23
CA THR A 17 -18.92 9.67 40.04
C THR A 17 -18.58 10.57 38.85
N VAL A 18 -17.38 10.41 38.30
CA VAL A 18 -17.00 11.07 37.05
C VAL A 18 -17.64 10.30 35.89
N PRO A 19 -18.45 10.93 35.02
CA PRO A 19 -18.93 10.25 33.83
C PRO A 19 -17.77 10.11 32.84
N VAL A 20 -17.42 8.88 32.49
CA VAL A 20 -16.53 8.59 31.36
C VAL A 20 -17.31 8.96 30.09
N VAL A 21 -17.04 10.15 29.56
CA VAL A 21 -17.47 10.54 28.23
C VAL A 21 -16.65 9.71 27.24
N GLY A 22 -17.32 8.76 26.57
CA GLY A 22 -16.72 8.00 25.49
C GLY A 22 -16.31 8.94 24.35
N THR A 23 -15.01 8.99 24.07
CA THR A 23 -14.48 9.65 22.87
C THR A 23 -14.92 8.87 21.64
N PRO A 24 -15.39 9.53 20.56
CA PRO A 24 -15.70 8.83 19.32
C PRO A 24 -14.43 8.21 18.76
N ALA A 25 -14.58 7.02 18.19
CA ALA A 25 -13.52 6.27 17.52
C ALA A 25 -12.79 7.17 16.53
N ALA A 26 -11.53 7.48 16.85
CA ALA A 26 -10.60 8.03 15.88
C ALA A 26 -10.53 7.07 14.70
N ALA A 27 -10.74 7.60 13.49
CA ALA A 27 -10.44 6.89 12.26
C ALA A 27 -9.04 6.31 12.37
N MET A 28 -8.91 5.00 12.12
CA MET A 28 -7.64 4.31 12.10
C MET A 28 -6.80 4.93 10.97
N ALA A 29 -5.90 5.86 11.32
CA ALA A 29 -4.85 6.27 10.42
C ALA A 29 -3.99 5.03 10.10
N PRO A 30 -3.48 4.89 8.86
CA PRO A 30 -2.57 3.81 8.53
C PRO A 30 -1.36 3.81 9.48
N SER A 31 -0.91 2.61 9.86
CA SER A 31 0.19 2.44 10.84
C SER A 31 1.53 2.88 10.26
N PRO A 32 2.39 3.57 11.02
CA PRO A 32 3.61 4.22 10.51
C PRO A 32 4.78 3.26 10.22
N THR A 33 4.54 1.95 10.13
CA THR A 33 5.60 0.94 9.95
C THR A 33 5.77 0.41 8.53
N ASP A 34 4.94 0.84 7.57
CA ASP A 34 5.07 0.44 6.15
C ASP A 34 5.72 1.52 5.27
N GLN A 35 6.26 2.61 5.85
CA GLN A 35 6.96 3.65 5.09
C GLN A 35 8.48 3.38 5.09
N PRO A 36 9.11 3.14 3.92
CA PRO A 36 10.57 3.08 3.84
C PRO A 36 11.15 4.48 4.10
N THR A 37 11.76 4.67 5.26
CA THR A 37 12.36 5.96 5.65
C THR A 37 13.81 6.07 5.15
N MET A 38 13.99 6.60 3.93
CA MET A 38 15.24 7.24 3.49
C MET A 38 14.91 8.45 2.61
N MET A 39 14.63 9.58 3.28
CA MET A 39 14.26 10.88 2.70
C MET A 39 13.12 10.79 1.66
N GLU A 40 11.89 10.97 2.13
CA GLU A 40 10.69 11.15 1.30
C GLU A 40 11.01 12.06 0.11
N ASP A 41 10.93 11.54 -1.11
CA ASP A 41 10.99 12.36 -2.32
C ASP A 41 9.60 12.98 -2.50
N PRO A 42 9.41 14.28 -2.21
CA PRO A 42 8.09 14.88 -2.17
C PRO A 42 7.39 14.88 -3.54
N GLU A 43 8.14 14.82 -4.65
CA GLU A 43 7.50 14.66 -5.96
C GLU A 43 7.15 13.21 -6.25
N LEU A 44 7.90 12.23 -5.74
CA LEU A 44 7.49 10.83 -5.83
C LEU A 44 6.17 10.62 -5.08
N GLU A 45 6.04 11.16 -3.86
CA GLU A 45 4.80 11.08 -3.10
C GLU A 45 3.63 11.74 -3.81
N ARG A 46 3.85 12.96 -4.34
CA ARG A 46 2.84 13.66 -5.14
C ARG A 46 2.47 12.85 -6.38
N ALA A 47 3.44 12.26 -7.07
CA ALA A 47 3.20 11.46 -8.24
C ALA A 47 2.39 10.19 -7.91
N ILE A 48 2.72 9.53 -6.80
CA ILE A 48 1.98 8.39 -6.29
C ILE A 48 0.54 8.81 -5.98
N ALA A 49 0.32 9.96 -5.32
CA ALA A 49 -1.03 10.47 -5.07
C ALA A 49 -1.85 10.66 -6.37
N LEU A 50 -1.22 11.16 -7.43
CA LEU A 50 -1.86 11.26 -8.75
C LEU A 50 -2.15 9.89 -9.38
N VAL A 51 -1.26 8.91 -9.20
CA VAL A 51 -1.52 7.52 -9.61
C VAL A 51 -2.76 6.96 -8.91
N TRP A 52 -2.91 7.18 -7.60
CA TRP A 52 -4.10 6.76 -6.85
C TRP A 52 -5.37 7.52 -7.27
N ALA A 53 -5.22 8.75 -7.75
CA ALA A 53 -6.30 9.55 -8.33
C ALA A 53 -6.62 9.19 -9.80
N GLU A 54 -5.90 8.22 -10.38
CA GLU A 54 -5.97 7.85 -11.79
C GLU A 54 -5.59 8.98 -12.77
N GLU A 55 -4.92 10.01 -12.26
CA GLU A 55 -4.35 11.15 -12.99
C GLU A 55 -2.99 10.77 -13.61
N PHE A 56 -2.98 9.73 -14.45
CA PHE A 56 -1.74 9.12 -14.96
C PHE A 56 -0.93 10.07 -15.85
N ALA A 57 -1.60 10.95 -16.59
CA ALA A 57 -0.97 11.93 -17.46
C ALA A 57 -0.25 13.02 -16.67
N GLU A 58 -0.80 13.43 -15.52
CA GLU A 58 -0.10 14.32 -14.59
C GLU A 58 1.00 13.59 -13.79
N ALA A 59 0.81 12.30 -13.46
CA ALA A 59 1.77 11.52 -12.67
C ALA A 59 3.08 11.23 -13.41
N GLU A 60 3.00 10.81 -14.68
CA GLU A 60 4.16 10.39 -15.49
C GLU A 60 5.35 11.39 -15.48
N PRO A 61 5.16 12.69 -15.75
CA PRO A 61 6.29 13.65 -15.71
C PRO A 61 6.88 13.82 -14.31
N LEU A 62 6.09 13.69 -13.24
CA LEU A 62 6.59 13.77 -11.87
C LEU A 62 7.38 12.52 -11.48
N LEU A 63 6.95 11.34 -11.95
CA LEU A 63 7.70 10.09 -11.77
C LEU A 63 9.07 10.16 -12.47
N HIS A 64 9.12 10.71 -13.68
CA HIS A 64 10.39 10.97 -14.36
C HIS A 64 11.29 11.95 -13.58
N ALA A 65 10.72 13.02 -13.03
CA ALA A 65 11.47 13.99 -12.24
C ALA A 65 12.04 13.38 -10.96
N ALA A 66 11.24 12.58 -10.23
CA ALA A 66 11.66 11.82 -9.07
C ALA A 66 12.80 10.83 -9.41
N LEU A 67 12.65 10.06 -10.48
CA LEU A 67 13.67 9.10 -10.91
C LEU A 67 14.94 9.76 -11.45
N LYS A 68 14.87 11.00 -11.93
CA LYS A 68 16.07 11.77 -12.28
C LYS A 68 16.90 12.13 -11.03
N ARG A 69 16.24 12.38 -9.90
CA ARG A 69 16.91 12.64 -8.62
C ARG A 69 17.40 11.35 -7.95
N ASN A 70 16.54 10.33 -7.93
CA ASN A 70 16.85 9.04 -7.33
C ASN A 70 16.60 7.89 -8.32
N PRO A 71 17.55 7.64 -9.26
CA PRO A 71 17.39 6.60 -10.28
C PRO A 71 17.48 5.17 -9.73
N LYS A 72 17.79 5.00 -8.44
CA LYS A 72 17.91 3.70 -7.76
C LYS A 72 16.68 3.36 -6.91
N ASN A 73 15.57 4.08 -7.08
CA ASN A 73 14.33 3.80 -6.38
C ASN A 73 13.47 2.79 -7.17
N PRO A 74 13.35 1.52 -6.74
CA PRO A 74 12.53 0.52 -7.45
C PRO A 74 11.04 0.88 -7.45
N ASP A 75 10.50 1.48 -6.38
CA ASP A 75 9.10 1.92 -6.32
C ASP A 75 8.80 2.99 -7.37
N GLY A 76 9.71 3.95 -7.55
CA GLY A 76 9.57 4.98 -8.58
C GLY A 76 9.48 4.39 -9.99
N TRP A 77 10.32 3.39 -10.29
CA TRP A 77 10.26 2.67 -11.57
C TRP A 77 8.97 1.84 -11.71
N ASN A 78 8.52 1.20 -10.63
CA ASN A 78 7.25 0.46 -10.60
C ASN A 78 6.06 1.38 -10.90
N TYR A 79 5.95 2.53 -10.21
CA TYR A 79 4.86 3.48 -10.43
C TYR A 79 4.92 4.13 -11.81
N LEU A 80 6.12 4.38 -12.35
CA LEU A 80 6.26 4.84 -13.74
C LEU A 80 5.74 3.77 -14.71
N GLY A 81 6.13 2.50 -14.53
CA GLY A 81 5.58 1.39 -15.30
C GLY A 81 4.06 1.30 -15.21
N PHE A 82 3.49 1.46 -14.02
CA PHE A 82 2.05 1.43 -13.80
C PHE A 82 1.32 2.57 -14.52
N ALA A 83 1.74 3.81 -14.30
CA ALA A 83 1.13 4.98 -14.94
C ALA A 83 1.23 4.89 -16.47
N THR A 84 2.41 4.57 -16.99
CA THR A 84 2.68 4.41 -18.44
C THR A 84 1.84 3.28 -19.05
N ARG A 85 1.64 2.15 -18.34
CA ARG A 85 0.73 1.07 -18.78
C ARG A 85 -0.71 1.55 -18.87
N LYS A 86 -1.19 2.30 -17.88
CA LYS A 86 -2.55 2.86 -17.87
C LYS A 86 -2.77 3.89 -18.98
N LEU A 87 -1.71 4.54 -19.44
CA LEU A 87 -1.70 5.40 -20.63
C LEU A 87 -1.63 4.63 -21.97
N GLY A 88 -1.54 3.29 -21.93
CA GLY A 88 -1.49 2.43 -23.12
C GLY A 88 -0.12 2.32 -23.79
N LYS A 89 0.93 2.87 -23.19
CA LYS A 89 2.32 2.80 -23.70
C LYS A 89 3.00 1.51 -23.21
N LEU A 90 2.54 0.37 -23.71
CA LEU A 90 2.83 -0.94 -23.10
C LEU A 90 4.31 -1.33 -23.17
N GLU A 91 4.99 -1.03 -24.27
CA GLU A 91 6.41 -1.35 -24.45
C GLU A 91 7.29 -0.58 -23.45
N GLU A 92 7.00 0.72 -23.24
CA GLU A 92 7.72 1.54 -22.26
C GLU A 92 7.47 1.05 -20.84
N ALA A 93 6.21 0.76 -20.51
CA ALA A 93 5.84 0.26 -19.19
C ALA A 93 6.60 -1.02 -18.82
N GLN A 94 6.75 -1.95 -19.77
CA GLN A 94 7.52 -3.17 -19.57
C GLN A 94 8.99 -2.87 -19.20
N GLN A 95 9.63 -1.94 -19.90
CA GLN A 95 11.00 -1.53 -19.59
C GLN A 95 11.12 -0.91 -18.19
N TYR A 96 10.13 -0.15 -17.75
CA TYR A 96 10.11 0.42 -16.40
C TYR A 96 9.95 -0.63 -15.31
N TYR A 97 9.08 -1.63 -15.49
CA TYR A 97 9.02 -2.77 -14.56
C TYR A 97 10.32 -3.57 -14.53
N PHE A 98 10.97 -3.79 -15.67
CA PHE A 98 12.29 -4.43 -15.70
C PHE A 98 13.35 -3.62 -14.95
N ASN A 99 13.30 -2.29 -15.00
CA ASN A 99 14.19 -1.46 -14.19
C ASN A 99 13.91 -1.60 -12.69
N ALA A 100 12.64 -1.65 -12.27
CA ALA A 100 12.27 -1.92 -10.88
C ALA A 100 12.85 -3.28 -10.42
N LEU A 101 12.59 -4.34 -11.18
CA LEU A 101 13.03 -5.70 -10.87
C LEU A 101 14.55 -5.93 -10.98
N ARG A 102 15.25 -5.08 -11.75
CA ARG A 102 16.72 -5.08 -11.78
C ARG A 102 17.32 -4.48 -10.50
N LEU A 103 16.65 -3.49 -9.91
CA LEU A 103 17.09 -2.84 -8.67
C LEU A 103 16.69 -3.65 -7.44
N ASP A 104 15.48 -4.22 -7.47
CA ASP A 104 14.95 -5.10 -6.44
C ASP A 104 14.30 -6.34 -7.10
N PRO A 105 15.04 -7.46 -7.20
CA PRO A 105 14.54 -8.70 -7.79
C PRO A 105 13.40 -9.38 -7.02
N GLU A 106 13.10 -8.94 -5.79
CA GLU A 106 12.04 -9.47 -4.93
C GLU A 106 10.85 -8.51 -4.81
N HIS A 107 10.82 -7.44 -5.61
CA HIS A 107 9.74 -6.44 -5.62
C HIS A 107 8.41 -7.03 -6.09
N LEU A 108 7.59 -7.47 -5.14
CA LEU A 108 6.35 -8.23 -5.41
C LEU A 108 5.36 -7.43 -6.26
N LYS A 109 5.20 -6.13 -5.96
CA LYS A 109 4.24 -5.25 -6.66
C LYS A 109 4.63 -5.04 -8.12
N ALA A 110 5.93 -4.89 -8.41
CA ALA A 110 6.42 -4.81 -9.80
C ALA A 110 6.22 -6.12 -10.56
N MET A 111 6.38 -7.29 -9.89
CA MET A 111 6.06 -8.57 -10.52
C MET A 111 4.56 -8.72 -10.81
N GLU A 112 3.70 -8.32 -9.88
CA GLU A 112 2.24 -8.34 -10.08
C GLU A 112 1.84 -7.48 -11.28
N TYR A 113 2.26 -6.22 -11.31
CA TYR A 113 1.91 -5.30 -12.40
C TYR A 113 2.51 -5.67 -13.75
N LEU A 114 3.71 -6.23 -13.78
CA LEU A 114 4.27 -6.81 -15.00
C LEU A 114 3.49 -8.05 -15.45
N GLY A 115 3.05 -8.89 -14.52
CA GLY A 115 2.19 -10.03 -14.81
C GLY A 115 0.87 -9.60 -15.44
N GLU A 116 0.23 -8.57 -14.91
CA GLU A 116 -0.96 -8.00 -15.54
C GLU A 116 -0.70 -7.37 -16.91
N LEU A 117 0.49 -6.75 -17.12
CA LEU A 117 0.90 -6.28 -18.44
C LEU A 117 0.98 -7.44 -19.43
N TYR A 118 1.59 -8.57 -19.04
CA TYR A 118 1.66 -9.75 -19.90
C TYR A 118 0.28 -10.31 -20.27
N LEU A 119 -0.70 -10.25 -19.35
CA LEU A 119 -2.07 -10.60 -19.71
C LEU A 119 -2.64 -9.63 -20.75
N GLN A 120 -2.41 -8.33 -20.59
CA GLN A 120 -2.85 -7.30 -21.53
C GLN A 120 -2.21 -7.45 -22.92
N THR A 121 -0.97 -7.94 -23.01
CA THR A 121 -0.24 -8.16 -24.27
C THR A 121 -0.42 -9.56 -24.85
N GLY A 122 -1.22 -10.43 -24.22
CA GLY A 122 -1.51 -11.77 -24.75
C GLY A 122 -0.44 -12.81 -24.45
N GLU A 123 0.33 -12.63 -23.38
CA GLU A 123 1.44 -13.48 -22.94
C GLU A 123 1.16 -14.16 -21.58
N PRO A 124 0.04 -14.89 -21.41
CA PRO A 124 -0.41 -15.39 -20.11
C PRO A 124 0.56 -16.37 -19.45
N GLN A 125 1.44 -17.03 -20.22
CA GLN A 125 2.45 -17.91 -19.64
C GLN A 125 3.48 -17.12 -18.82
N LEU A 126 3.92 -15.96 -19.30
CA LEU A 126 4.86 -15.11 -18.56
C LEU A 126 4.24 -14.56 -17.27
N ALA A 127 2.93 -14.29 -17.27
CA ALA A 127 2.19 -13.93 -16.06
C ALA A 127 2.18 -15.06 -15.02
N ARG A 128 2.00 -16.31 -15.45
CA ARG A 128 2.06 -17.49 -14.55
C ARG A 128 3.45 -17.68 -13.97
N ASP A 129 4.50 -17.51 -14.77
CA ASP A 129 5.88 -17.62 -14.31
C ASP A 129 6.18 -16.57 -13.21
N LEU A 130 5.63 -15.35 -13.34
CA LEU A 130 5.71 -14.34 -12.28
C LEU A 130 4.89 -14.71 -11.04
N LEU A 131 3.69 -15.27 -11.20
CA LEU A 131 2.89 -15.75 -10.07
C LEU A 131 3.62 -16.84 -9.28
N GLU A 132 4.32 -17.75 -9.95
CA GLU A 132 5.14 -18.77 -9.29
C GLU A 132 6.26 -18.13 -8.45
N ARG A 133 6.94 -17.11 -9.01
CA ARG A 133 7.98 -16.35 -8.29
C ARG A 133 7.42 -15.61 -7.08
N ILE A 134 6.31 -14.89 -7.24
CA ILE A 134 5.63 -14.20 -6.13
C ILE A 134 5.28 -15.22 -5.04
N THR A 135 4.69 -16.36 -5.43
CA THR A 135 4.30 -17.42 -4.49
C THR A 135 5.48 -17.96 -3.68
N ALA A 136 6.66 -18.08 -4.29
CA ALA A 136 7.87 -18.53 -3.60
C ALA A 136 8.44 -17.50 -2.60
N LEU A 137 8.20 -16.21 -2.83
CA LEU A 137 8.71 -15.11 -1.98
C LEU A 137 7.75 -14.75 -0.84
N CYS A 138 6.46 -15.01 -0.97
CA CYS A 138 5.46 -14.67 0.04
C CYS A 138 5.49 -15.63 1.25
N PRO A 139 5.61 -15.14 2.51
CA PRO A 139 5.38 -15.95 3.70
C PRO A 139 3.89 -16.32 3.87
N ALA A 140 3.63 -17.56 4.27
CA ALA A 140 2.34 -18.23 4.16
C ALA A 140 1.26 -17.71 5.14
N ALA A 141 0.50 -16.69 4.73
CA ALA A 141 -0.90 -16.48 5.15
C ALA A 141 -1.66 -15.49 4.23
N LYS A 142 -1.03 -14.37 3.87
CA LYS A 142 -1.62 -13.33 3.03
C LYS A 142 -0.54 -12.70 2.17
N CYS A 143 -0.76 -12.67 0.86
CA CYS A 143 0.12 -12.00 -0.07
C CYS A 143 -0.75 -11.38 -1.16
N GLU A 144 -0.99 -10.09 -1.05
CA GLU A 144 -1.96 -9.38 -1.87
C GLU A 144 -1.61 -9.50 -3.36
N GLU A 145 -0.33 -9.37 -3.69
CA GLU A 145 0.21 -9.46 -5.05
C GLU A 145 -0.03 -10.84 -5.67
N ARG A 146 0.14 -11.91 -4.88
CA ARG A 146 -0.14 -13.28 -5.34
C ARG A 146 -1.62 -13.42 -5.66
N ASP A 147 -2.46 -12.98 -4.74
CA ASP A 147 -3.91 -13.16 -4.84
C ASP A 147 -4.50 -12.31 -5.98
N GLN A 148 -3.98 -11.09 -6.18
CA GLN A 148 -4.34 -10.19 -7.29
C GLN A 148 -3.94 -10.77 -8.65
N LEU A 149 -2.68 -11.20 -8.81
CA LEU A 149 -2.22 -11.73 -10.08
C LEU A 149 -2.91 -13.07 -10.42
N ALA A 150 -3.14 -13.94 -9.43
CA ALA A 150 -3.90 -15.18 -9.62
C ALA A 150 -5.32 -14.89 -10.14
N ALA A 151 -6.04 -13.96 -9.49
CA ALA A 151 -7.38 -13.55 -9.93
C ALA A 151 -7.38 -12.93 -11.34
N ALA A 152 -6.35 -12.15 -11.69
CA ALA A 152 -6.20 -11.58 -13.03
C ALA A 152 -6.01 -12.67 -14.10
N ILE A 153 -5.19 -13.69 -13.81
CA ILE A 153 -4.97 -14.83 -14.71
C ILE A 153 -6.26 -15.64 -14.91
N GLU A 154 -7.00 -15.92 -13.83
CA GLU A 154 -8.29 -16.62 -13.90
C GLU A 154 -9.30 -15.84 -14.75
N LYS A 155 -9.41 -14.53 -14.52
CA LYS A 155 -10.28 -13.66 -15.30
C LYS A 155 -9.90 -13.66 -16.78
N TYR A 156 -8.61 -13.54 -17.09
CA TYR A 156 -8.13 -13.57 -18.47
C TYR A 156 -8.49 -14.89 -19.18
N ALA A 157 -8.32 -16.03 -18.50
CA ALA A 157 -8.65 -17.35 -19.03
C ALA A 157 -10.15 -17.58 -19.24
N ALA A 158 -11.01 -16.82 -18.55
CA ALA A 158 -12.45 -16.88 -18.75
C ALA A 158 -12.94 -16.04 -19.94
N THR A 159 -12.15 -15.07 -20.41
CA THR A 159 -12.55 -14.09 -21.43
C THR A 159 -11.84 -14.25 -22.78
N ASN A 160 -10.88 -15.17 -22.90
CA ASN A 160 -10.09 -15.44 -24.11
C ASN A 160 -9.98 -16.95 -24.34
#